data_AF-A0A8T0UZS4-F1
#
_entry.id   AF-A0A8T0UZS4-F1
#
_cell.length_a   1.000
_cell.length_b   1.000
_cell.length_c   1.000
_cell.angle_alpha   90.00
_cell.angle_beta   90.00
_cell.angle_gamma   90.00
#
_symmetry.space_group_name_H-M   'P 1'
#
loop_
_entity.id
_entity.type
_entity.pdbx_description
1 polymer ?
#
loop_
_entity_poly.entity_id
_entity_poly.type
_entity_poly.pdbx_seq_one_letter_code
_entity_poly.pdbx_strand_id
1 'polypeptide(L)'
;MESSARTSSGMFFHRGEDKVIRRIEKRIADYTSIPVENGEGLQVLHYEVGQKFDPHFDTSEDGYTAKNGGPRQTTFLMYLSDVEDGGETVFPLAKAKRRSSLFLFKLFAKKGMSVKPKMGDALLFWNIKPDVSLDPKSLHGANPVVKGNKWSATKWMHVHEYKKDI
;
A
#
# COMPACT_ATOMS: atom_id res chain seq x y z
N MET A 1 -2.31 -20.75 -6.12
CA MET A 1 -0.94 -20.92 -5.62
C MET A 1 -0.71 -19.83 -4.59
N GLU A 2 -0.60 -20.19 -3.31
CA GLU A 2 -0.21 -19.20 -2.30
C GLU A 2 1.19 -18.69 -2.62
N SER A 3 1.31 -17.37 -2.77
CA SER A 3 2.61 -16.73 -2.88
C SER A 3 3.25 -16.74 -1.49
N SER A 4 4.39 -17.40 -1.31
CA SER A 4 5.12 -17.39 -0.04
C SER A 4 5.53 -15.98 0.42
N ALA A 5 5.55 -15.01 -0.51
CA ALA A 5 5.90 -13.63 -0.24
C ALA A 5 4.77 -12.85 0.45
N ARG A 6 3.48 -13.08 0.10
CA ARG A 6 2.31 -12.43 0.71
C ARG A 6 1.37 -13.49 1.28
N THR A 7 1.21 -13.50 2.59
CA THR A 7 0.45 -14.54 3.28
C THR A 7 -0.90 -14.08 3.84
N SER A 8 -1.41 -12.91 3.40
CA SER A 8 -2.71 -12.36 3.80
C SER A 8 -3.88 -12.91 2.98
N SER A 9 -5.10 -12.83 3.54
CA SER A 9 -6.33 -12.91 2.74
C SER A 9 -6.63 -11.55 2.09
N GLY A 10 -7.40 -11.55 1.00
CA GLY A 10 -7.73 -10.29 0.32
C GLY A 10 -8.88 -10.39 -0.67
N MET A 11 -9.50 -9.23 -0.93
CA MET A 11 -10.54 -9.04 -1.94
C MET A 11 -10.40 -7.67 -2.60
N PHE A 12 -11.15 -7.46 -3.68
CA PHE A 12 -11.25 -6.17 -4.36
C PHE A 12 -12.71 -5.72 -4.40
N PHE A 13 -12.94 -4.44 -4.14
CA PHE A 13 -14.15 -3.76 -4.59
C PHE A 13 -13.94 -3.25 -6.01
N HIS A 14 -15.01 -3.20 -6.82
CA HIS A 14 -14.95 -2.45 -8.06
C HIS A 14 -14.80 -0.95 -7.78
N ARG A 15 -14.18 -0.22 -8.72
CA ARG A 15 -14.13 1.24 -8.63
C ARG A 15 -15.55 1.79 -8.56
N GLY A 16 -15.82 2.58 -7.55
CA GLY A 16 -17.12 3.17 -7.32
C GLY A 16 -18.26 2.17 -7.07
N GLU A 17 -17.97 0.97 -6.57
CA GLU A 17 -18.95 -0.10 -6.24
C GLU A 17 -20.23 0.45 -5.59
N ASP A 18 -20.09 1.18 -4.48
CA ASP A 18 -21.21 1.73 -3.73
C ASP A 18 -21.00 3.20 -3.33
N LYS A 19 -21.98 3.79 -2.63
CA LYS A 19 -21.93 5.19 -2.18
C LYS A 19 -20.81 5.47 -1.18
N VAL A 20 -20.41 4.47 -0.38
CA VAL A 20 -19.32 4.58 0.59
C VAL A 20 -17.98 4.56 -0.13
N ILE A 21 -17.76 3.58 -1.00
CA ILE A 21 -16.54 3.44 -1.82
C ILE A 21 -16.34 4.67 -2.70
N ARG A 22 -17.37 5.12 -3.43
CA ARG A 22 -17.30 6.35 -4.24
C ARG A 22 -16.86 7.58 -3.44
N ARG A 23 -17.36 7.72 -2.21
CA ARG A 23 -17.01 8.84 -1.33
C ARG A 23 -15.57 8.75 -0.83
N ILE A 24 -15.07 7.55 -0.54
CA ILE A 24 -13.67 7.32 -0.16
C ILE A 24 -12.77 7.65 -1.35
N GLU A 25 -13.06 7.12 -2.53
CA GLU A 25 -12.26 7.34 -3.74
C GLU A 25 -12.24 8.81 -4.15
N LYS A 26 -13.39 9.50 -4.07
CA LYS A 26 -13.44 10.95 -4.30
C LYS A 26 -12.55 11.71 -3.30
N ARG A 27 -12.58 11.35 -2.01
CA ARG A 27 -11.74 11.99 -0.99
C ARG A 27 -10.25 11.78 -1.27
N ILE A 28 -9.87 10.57 -1.72
CA ILE A 28 -8.49 10.28 -2.13
C ILE A 28 -8.12 11.19 -3.31
N ALA A 29 -8.96 11.26 -4.34
CA ALA A 29 -8.73 12.11 -5.52
C ALA A 29 -8.60 13.59 -5.16
N ASP A 30 -9.50 14.12 -4.31
CA ASP A 30 -9.45 15.50 -3.84
C ASP A 30 -8.14 15.80 -3.08
N TYR A 31 -7.64 14.85 -2.28
CA TYR A 31 -6.40 15.00 -1.51
C TYR A 31 -5.14 14.88 -2.37
N THR A 32 -5.11 13.96 -3.32
CA THR A 32 -3.93 13.69 -4.17
C THR A 32 -3.88 14.55 -5.42
N SER A 33 -4.98 15.21 -5.78
CA SER A 33 -5.19 15.84 -7.10
C SER A 33 -5.02 14.88 -8.29
N ILE A 34 -5.23 13.58 -8.05
CA ILE A 34 -5.23 12.54 -9.10
C ILE A 34 -6.69 12.14 -9.37
N PRO A 35 -7.17 12.12 -10.64
CA PRO A 35 -8.54 11.75 -10.95
C PRO A 35 -8.90 10.34 -10.46
N VAL A 36 -10.18 10.13 -10.12
CA VAL A 36 -10.68 8.82 -9.64
C VAL A 36 -10.47 7.73 -10.69
N GLU A 37 -10.55 8.12 -11.96
CA GLU A 37 -10.42 7.30 -13.15
C GLU A 37 -9.00 6.73 -13.33
N ASN A 38 -8.00 7.35 -12.72
CA ASN A 38 -6.63 6.81 -12.69
C ASN A 38 -6.49 5.67 -11.68
N GLY A 39 -7.46 5.47 -10.79
CA GLY A 39 -7.40 4.46 -9.74
C GLY A 39 -7.95 3.10 -10.17
N GLU A 40 -7.29 2.02 -9.70
CA GLU A 40 -7.89 0.67 -9.64
C GLU A 40 -8.95 0.59 -8.55
N GLY A 41 -9.82 -0.42 -8.55
CA GLY A 41 -10.66 -0.76 -7.39
C GLY A 41 -9.90 -0.90 -6.06
N LEU A 42 -10.57 -0.68 -4.93
CA LEU A 42 -9.96 -0.79 -3.60
C LEU A 42 -9.63 -2.25 -3.26
N GLN A 43 -8.36 -2.55 -2.99
CA GLN A 43 -7.95 -3.84 -2.45
C GLN A 43 -8.06 -3.83 -0.92
N VAL A 44 -8.87 -4.70 -0.33
CA VAL A 44 -8.90 -4.93 1.12
C VAL A 44 -8.07 -6.16 1.46
N LEU A 45 -7.22 -6.04 2.47
CA LEU A 45 -6.35 -7.11 2.96
C LEU A 45 -6.56 -7.31 4.45
N HIS A 46 -6.53 -8.56 4.88
CA HIS A 46 -6.54 -8.96 6.28
C HIS A 46 -5.35 -9.87 6.58
N TYR A 47 -4.57 -9.48 7.59
CA TYR A 47 -3.45 -10.23 8.12
C TYR A 47 -3.77 -10.72 9.53
N GLU A 48 -3.72 -12.04 9.70
CA GLU A 48 -3.71 -12.73 10.99
C GLU A 48 -2.30 -12.74 11.60
N VAL A 49 -2.21 -13.19 12.85
CA VAL A 49 -0.93 -13.36 13.55
C VAL A 49 0.02 -14.22 12.71
N GLY A 50 1.25 -13.74 12.52
CA GLY A 50 2.29 -14.36 11.72
C GLY A 50 2.24 -14.03 10.22
N GLN A 51 1.11 -13.55 9.70
CA GLN A 51 1.01 -13.20 8.28
C GLN A 51 1.74 -11.89 7.98
N LYS A 52 2.35 -11.82 6.79
CA LYS A 52 3.27 -10.76 6.37
C LYS A 52 3.15 -10.48 4.87
N PHE A 53 3.88 -9.46 4.43
CA PHE A 53 4.19 -9.28 3.01
C PHE A 53 5.65 -8.83 2.84
N ASP A 54 6.43 -9.62 2.11
CA ASP A 54 7.82 -9.29 1.83
C ASP A 54 7.97 -7.98 1.04
N PRO A 55 9.10 -7.28 1.21
CA PRO A 55 9.35 -6.03 0.49
C PRO A 55 9.23 -6.18 -1.02
N HIS A 56 8.45 -5.31 -1.64
CA HIS A 56 8.13 -5.30 -3.06
C HIS A 56 7.89 -3.87 -3.57
N PHE A 57 7.73 -3.74 -4.88
CA PHE A 57 7.28 -2.52 -5.54
C PHE A 57 5.85 -2.69 -5.99
N ASP A 58 5.02 -1.65 -5.83
CA ASP A 58 3.64 -1.68 -6.31
C ASP A 58 3.53 -1.50 -7.81
N THR A 59 4.53 -0.88 -8.44
CA THR A 59 4.68 -0.80 -9.89
C THR A 59 5.75 -1.77 -10.34
N SER A 60 5.46 -2.52 -11.40
CA SER A 60 6.42 -3.39 -12.08
C SER A 60 6.98 -2.69 -13.32
N GLU A 61 8.22 -3.02 -13.69
CA GLU A 61 8.83 -2.62 -14.97
C GLU A 61 8.36 -3.52 -16.14
N ASP A 62 7.66 -4.63 -15.84
CA ASP A 62 7.33 -5.70 -16.78
C ASP A 62 6.17 -5.39 -17.76
N GLY A 63 5.69 -4.15 -17.78
CA GLY A 63 4.69 -3.69 -18.74
C GLY A 63 3.26 -4.21 -18.50
N TYR A 64 2.99 -4.98 -17.44
CA TYR A 64 1.63 -5.41 -17.09
C TYR A 64 0.75 -4.22 -16.69
N THR A 65 1.28 -3.32 -15.86
CA THR A 65 0.65 -2.02 -15.54
C THR A 65 0.61 -1.09 -16.74
N ALA A 66 1.56 -1.20 -17.68
CA ALA A 66 1.62 -0.34 -18.86
C ALA A 66 0.39 -0.48 -19.79
N LYS A 67 -0.25 -1.65 -19.82
CA LYS A 67 -1.42 -1.89 -20.69
C LYS A 67 -2.71 -1.23 -20.19
N ASN A 68 -2.79 -0.85 -18.92
CA ASN A 68 -3.99 -0.27 -18.31
C ASN A 68 -3.62 0.95 -17.46
N GLY A 69 -3.61 2.13 -18.06
CA GLY A 69 -3.32 3.39 -17.36
C GLY A 69 -1.83 3.70 -17.15
N GLY A 70 -0.90 2.82 -17.53
CA GLY A 70 0.53 3.04 -17.32
C GLY A 70 1.02 2.55 -15.95
N PRO A 71 2.27 2.80 -15.55
CA PRO A 71 2.77 2.43 -14.23
C PRO A 71 1.91 3.05 -13.11
N ARG A 72 1.79 2.33 -11.99
CA ARG A 72 1.13 2.83 -10.78
C ARG A 72 1.98 3.93 -10.19
N GLN A 73 1.64 5.19 -10.42
CA GLN A 73 2.42 6.32 -9.93
C GLN A 73 2.44 6.44 -8.40
N THR A 74 1.33 6.05 -7.77
CA THR A 74 1.10 6.39 -6.36
C THR A 74 0.26 5.31 -5.67
N THR A 75 0.58 5.07 -4.41
CA THR A 75 -0.17 4.18 -3.52
C THR A 75 -0.74 4.97 -2.35
N PHE A 76 -2.02 4.77 -2.08
CA PHE A 76 -2.72 5.27 -0.89
C PHE A 76 -3.16 4.07 -0.04
N LEU A 77 -2.44 3.79 1.05
CA LEU A 77 -2.67 2.67 1.95
C LEU A 77 -3.36 3.14 3.23
N MET A 78 -4.58 2.70 3.47
CA MET A 78 -5.39 3.04 4.65
C MET A 78 -5.35 1.91 5.67
N TYR A 79 -5.20 2.25 6.95
CA TYR A 79 -5.30 1.30 8.05
C TYR A 79 -6.75 1.26 8.57
N LEU A 80 -7.36 0.08 8.52
CA LEU A 80 -8.74 -0.15 8.91
C LEU A 80 -8.88 -0.77 10.31
N SER A 81 -7.76 -1.07 10.97
CA SER A 81 -7.71 -1.52 12.36
C SER A 81 -6.48 -0.98 13.07
N ASP A 82 -6.57 -0.86 14.38
CA ASP A 82 -5.39 -0.76 15.24
C ASP A 82 -4.71 -2.13 15.34
N VAL A 83 -3.39 -2.15 15.32
CA VAL A 83 -2.60 -3.37 15.51
C VAL A 83 -1.85 -3.27 16.82
N GLU A 84 -2.05 -4.24 17.71
CA GLU A 84 -1.48 -4.22 19.04
C GLU A 84 0.05 -4.30 18.97
N ASP A 85 0.57 -5.30 18.24
CA ASP A 85 2.00 -5.49 18.03
C ASP A 85 2.33 -6.08 16.64
N GLY A 86 3.44 -5.63 16.06
CA GLY A 86 3.86 -5.93 14.69
C GLY A 86 2.98 -5.28 13.61
N GLY A 87 2.97 -5.88 12.43
CA GLY A 87 2.11 -5.46 11.31
C GLY A 87 2.51 -4.14 10.64
N GLU A 88 3.66 -3.57 10.96
CA GLU A 88 4.10 -2.28 10.41
C GLU A 88 4.25 -2.31 8.90
N THR A 89 3.95 -1.17 8.27
CA THR A 89 4.41 -0.93 6.90
C THR A 89 5.85 -0.42 6.96
N VAL A 90 6.77 -1.17 6.35
CA VAL A 90 8.20 -0.88 6.35
C VAL A 90 8.66 -0.39 4.99
N PHE A 91 9.57 0.57 4.97
CA PHE A 91 10.25 1.08 3.78
C PHE A 91 11.76 0.92 3.97
N PRO A 92 12.35 -0.23 3.59
CA PRO A 92 13.74 -0.56 3.92
C PRO A 92 14.77 0.42 3.36
N LEU A 93 14.46 1.06 2.23
CA LEU A 93 15.35 1.99 1.53
C LEU A 93 15.05 3.47 1.82
N ALA A 94 13.97 3.77 2.55
CA ALA A 94 13.63 5.14 2.94
C ALA A 94 14.49 5.60 4.14
N LYS A 95 14.95 6.85 4.10
CA LYS A 95 15.71 7.44 5.21
C LYS A 95 14.76 7.84 6.34
N ALA A 96 14.86 7.18 7.50
CA ALA A 96 14.14 7.61 8.69
C ALA A 96 14.75 8.92 9.24
N LYS A 97 13.96 10.01 9.30
CA LYS A 97 14.39 11.28 9.93
C LYS A 97 14.39 11.22 11.47
N ARG A 98 13.67 10.26 12.07
CA ARG A 98 13.69 9.94 13.50
C ARG A 98 13.93 8.46 13.67
N ARG A 99 14.91 8.07 14.49
CA ARG A 99 15.09 6.67 14.90
C ARG A 99 13.84 6.25 15.68
N SER A 100 13.12 5.23 15.20
CA SER A 100 12.14 4.52 16.04
C SER A 100 12.90 3.94 17.23
N SER A 101 12.60 4.42 18.44
CA SER A 101 13.30 4.07 19.68
C SER A 101 12.71 2.83 20.36
N LEU A 102 12.24 1.85 19.61
CA LEU A 102 11.75 0.61 20.18
C LEU A 102 12.54 -0.58 19.63
N PHE A 103 13.13 -1.30 20.58
CA PHE A 103 14.15 -2.33 20.42
C PHE A 103 13.65 -3.59 19.66
N LEU A 104 12.37 -3.65 19.27
CA LEU A 104 11.69 -4.84 18.73
C LEU A 104 11.46 -4.84 17.20
N PHE A 105 11.71 -3.73 16.49
CA PHE A 105 11.31 -3.57 15.07
C PHE A 105 12.33 -4.13 14.06
N LYS A 106 12.95 -5.28 14.34
CA LYS A 106 14.24 -5.66 13.72
C LYS A 106 14.21 -6.72 12.61
N LEU A 107 13.04 -7.13 12.09
CA LEU A 107 13.02 -8.13 11.02
C LEU A 107 13.32 -7.53 9.63
N PHE A 108 12.79 -6.34 9.30
CA PHE A 108 13.01 -5.70 8.00
C PHE A 108 13.55 -4.25 8.05
N ALA A 109 13.44 -3.54 9.18
CA ALA A 109 13.66 -2.09 9.25
C ALA A 109 15.04 -1.65 9.79
N LYS A 110 16.09 -2.49 9.75
CA LYS A 110 17.40 -2.17 10.37
C LYS A 110 18.02 -0.82 9.94
N LYS A 111 17.66 -0.28 8.77
CA LYS A 111 18.09 1.06 8.27
C LYS A 111 16.96 1.91 7.68
N GLY A 112 15.73 1.39 7.65
CA GLY A 112 14.60 1.97 6.91
C GLY A 112 13.62 2.75 7.79
N MET A 113 12.55 3.26 7.16
CA MET A 113 11.40 3.82 7.88
C MET A 113 10.37 2.71 8.17
N SER A 114 9.65 2.85 9.28
CA SER A 114 8.55 1.95 9.65
C SER A 114 7.38 2.77 10.17
N VAL A 115 6.16 2.38 9.82
CA VAL A 115 4.94 3.03 10.29
C VAL A 115 4.01 2.00 10.94
N LYS A 116 3.65 2.28 12.20
CA LYS A 116 2.72 1.44 12.95
C LYS A 116 1.28 1.65 12.43
N PRO A 117 0.51 0.58 12.18
CA PRO A 117 -0.89 0.70 11.79
C PRO A 117 -1.70 1.30 12.94
N LYS A 118 -2.47 2.34 12.62
CA LYS A 118 -3.42 2.97 13.53
C LYS A 118 -4.71 3.21 12.76
N MET A 119 -5.84 2.79 13.31
CA MET A 119 -7.11 2.84 12.60
C MET A 119 -7.45 4.27 12.17
N GLY A 120 -7.79 4.42 10.89
CA GLY A 120 -8.15 5.71 10.29
C GLY A 120 -6.97 6.49 9.71
N ASP A 121 -5.73 6.15 10.05
CA ASP A 121 -4.55 6.74 9.42
C ASP A 121 -4.34 6.18 8.01
N ALA A 122 -3.65 6.94 7.16
CA ALA A 122 -3.28 6.52 5.82
C ALA A 122 -1.85 6.92 5.46
N LEU A 123 -1.21 6.11 4.61
CA LEU A 123 0.07 6.37 3.99
C LEU A 123 -0.11 6.70 2.52
N LEU A 124 0.49 7.81 2.11
CA LEU A 124 0.62 8.20 0.71
C LEU A 124 2.10 8.17 0.33
N PHE A 125 2.43 7.43 -0.71
CA PHE A 125 3.79 7.40 -1.27
C PHE A 125 3.77 7.22 -2.79
N TRP A 126 4.82 7.72 -3.45
CA TRP A 126 5.01 7.62 -4.88
C TRP A 126 5.90 6.43 -5.20
N ASN A 127 5.49 5.64 -6.20
CA ASN A 127 6.23 4.48 -6.68
C ASN A 127 7.22 4.84 -7.79
N ILE A 128 7.00 5.98 -8.46
CA ILE A 128 7.84 6.48 -9.54
C ILE A 128 8.29 7.92 -9.25
N LYS A 129 9.38 8.33 -9.88
CA LYS A 129 9.87 9.70 -9.90
C LYS A 129 9.17 10.51 -10.99
N PRO A 130 9.37 11.85 -11.04
CA PRO A 130 8.78 12.69 -12.10
C PRO A 130 9.19 12.30 -13.53
N ASP A 131 10.33 11.61 -13.70
CA ASP A 131 10.80 11.07 -14.99
C ASP A 131 10.19 9.69 -15.32
N VAL A 132 9.19 9.24 -14.55
CA VAL A 132 8.49 7.96 -14.68
C VAL A 132 9.36 6.74 -14.33
N SER A 133 10.64 6.93 -13.96
CA SER A 133 11.47 5.84 -13.45
C SER A 133 10.99 5.36 -12.08
N LEU A 134 11.16 4.07 -11.79
CA LEU A 134 10.91 3.50 -10.47
C LEU A 134 11.65 4.32 -9.39
N ASP A 135 10.97 4.66 -8.29
CA ASP A 135 11.63 5.18 -7.09
C ASP A 135 12.05 4.00 -6.19
N PRO A 136 13.35 3.68 -6.05
CA PRO A 136 13.79 2.59 -5.19
C PRO A 136 13.38 2.76 -3.72
N LYS A 137 13.13 4.00 -3.27
CA LYS A 137 12.70 4.27 -1.89
C LYS A 137 11.25 3.86 -1.62
N SER A 138 10.48 3.55 -2.67
CA SER A 138 9.13 3.01 -2.58
C SER A 138 9.08 1.51 -2.28
N LEU A 139 10.25 0.82 -2.26
CA LEU A 139 10.33 -0.57 -1.81
C LEU A 139 9.73 -0.66 -0.41
N HIS A 140 8.67 -1.44 -0.25
CA HIS A 140 7.94 -1.52 1.00
C HIS A 140 7.33 -2.90 1.23
N GLY A 141 7.04 -3.21 2.49
CA GLY A 141 6.42 -4.47 2.89
C GLY A 141 5.60 -4.32 4.15
N ALA A 142 5.02 -5.43 4.61
CA ALA A 142 4.32 -5.53 5.88
C ALA A 142 5.06 -6.51 6.79
N ASN A 143 5.51 -6.05 7.95
CA ASN A 143 6.03 -6.93 8.99
C ASN A 143 4.95 -7.95 9.42
N PRO A 144 5.36 -9.12 9.94
CA PRO A 144 4.42 -10.06 10.55
C PRO A 144 3.59 -9.38 11.64
N VAL A 145 2.28 -9.66 11.67
CA VAL A 145 1.46 -9.32 12.84
C VAL A 145 1.90 -10.19 14.01
N VAL A 146 2.23 -9.58 15.15
CA VAL A 146 2.64 -10.31 16.36
C VAL A 146 1.44 -10.49 17.28
N LYS A 147 0.57 -9.46 17.39
CA LYS A 147 -0.63 -9.51 18.22
C LYS A 147 -1.75 -8.65 17.63
N GLY A 148 -2.98 -9.18 17.64
CA GLY A 148 -4.16 -8.54 17.07
C GLY A 148 -4.43 -8.96 15.62
N ASN A 149 -5.10 -8.09 14.85
CA ASN A 149 -5.43 -8.31 13.44
C ASN A 149 -5.20 -7.02 12.65
N LYS A 150 -4.55 -7.12 11.49
CA LYS A 150 -4.35 -5.97 10.62
C LYS A 150 -5.33 -6.01 9.45
N TRP A 151 -6.18 -5.00 9.37
CA TRP A 151 -6.99 -4.70 8.20
C TRP A 151 -6.45 -3.47 7.50
N SER A 152 -6.33 -3.53 6.18
CA SER A 152 -5.90 -2.39 5.36
C SER A 152 -6.65 -2.35 4.04
N ALA A 153 -6.83 -1.13 3.50
CA ALA A 153 -7.31 -0.93 2.14
C ALA A 153 -6.28 -0.15 1.32
N THR A 154 -5.94 -0.66 0.14
CA THR A 154 -4.99 -0.06 -0.78
C THR A 154 -5.71 0.48 -2.00
N LYS A 155 -5.42 1.74 -2.35
CA LYS A 155 -5.78 2.36 -3.63
C LYS A 155 -4.52 2.60 -4.44
N TRP A 156 -4.39 1.91 -5.57
CA TRP A 156 -3.36 2.20 -6.56
C TRP A 156 -3.88 3.18 -7.58
N MET A 157 -3.04 4.17 -7.94
CA MET A 157 -3.36 5.19 -8.93
C MET A 157 -2.28 5.21 -10.01
N HIS A 158 -2.70 5.21 -11.26
CA HIS A 158 -1.88 5.15 -12.46
C HIS A 158 -1.59 6.55 -13.03
N VAL A 159 -0.56 6.66 -13.87
CA VAL A 159 -0.21 7.92 -14.56
C VAL A 159 -1.31 8.39 -15.54
N HIS A 160 -2.10 7.47 -16.08
CA HIS A 160 -3.24 7.71 -16.94
C HIS A 160 -4.48 6.97 -16.44
N GLU A 161 -5.61 7.19 -17.11
CA GLU A 161 -6.87 6.51 -16.83
C GLU A 161 -6.72 4.98 -16.85
N TYR A 162 -7.20 4.33 -15.78
CA TYR A 162 -7.25 2.89 -15.63
C TYR A 162 -8.58 2.35 -16.16
N LYS A 163 -8.51 1.53 -17.22
CA LYS A 163 -9.68 1.10 -18.01
C LYS A 163 -10.18 -0.32 -17.74
N LYS A 164 -9.53 -1.07 -16.85
CA LYS A 164 -9.83 -2.51 -16.66
C LYS A 164 -11.07 -2.78 -15.78
N ASP A 165 -11.54 -1.78 -15.04
CA ASP A 165 -12.68 -1.90 -14.12
C ASP A 165 -14.03 -1.54 -14.80
N ILE A 166 -14.13 -1.65 -16.13
CA ILE A 166 -15.37 -1.49 -16.91
C ILE A 166 -15.73 -2.83 -17.56
#